data_AF-A0A3S3SQW1-F1
#
_entry.id   AF-A0A3S3SQW1-F1
#
_cell.length_a   1.000
_cell.length_b   1.000
_cell.length_c   1.000
_cell.angle_alpha   90.00
_cell.angle_beta   90.00
_cell.angle_gamma   90.00
#
_symmetry.space_group_name_H-M   'P 1'
#
loop_
_entity.id
_entity.type
_entity.pdbx_description
1 polymer ?
#
loop_
_entity_poly.entity_id
_entity_poly.type
_entity_poly.pdbx_seq_one_letter_code
_entity_poly.pdbx_strand_id
1 'polypeptide(L)'
;NVKILIIAVSLILMLALHTFIQKTKWGMAMRAMSYDFQAVPLMGVSINILAPLTFAIGAGLASVAGILYGQAYPVLDPYMGILLGWKAFVAAILGGRGSIMGAALAGYLLGAIEIFTAMVFPSTFRDLIAYTIILIILTFRPRGFFGMAHSTQLRL
;
A
#
# COMPACT_ATOMS: atom_id res chain seq x y z
N ASN A 1 18.73 14.62 -7.76
CA ASN A 1 19.20 13.21 -7.76
C ASN A 1 18.47 12.33 -6.75
N VAL A 2 18.42 12.68 -5.46
CA VAL A 2 17.78 11.85 -4.41
C VAL A 2 16.32 11.48 -4.71
N LYS A 3 15.51 12.41 -5.24
CA LYS A 3 14.09 12.15 -5.59
C LYS A 3 13.91 11.08 -6.67
N ILE A 4 14.79 11.05 -7.67
CA ILE A 4 14.77 10.08 -8.77
C ILE A 4 15.16 8.69 -8.25
N LEU A 5 16.14 8.65 -7.33
CA LEU A 5 16.53 7.41 -6.66
C LEU A 5 15.37 6.83 -5.85
N ILE A 6 14.61 7.66 -5.13
CA ILE A 6 13.45 7.22 -4.35
C ILE A 6 12.38 6.60 -5.25
N ILE A 7 12.07 7.23 -6.38
CA ILE A 7 11.10 6.69 -7.35
C ILE A 7 11.61 5.37 -7.93
N ALA A 8 12.88 5.28 -8.32
CA ALA A 8 13.46 4.05 -8.86
C ALA A 8 13.43 2.91 -7.83
N VAL A 9 13.88 3.16 -6.59
CA VAL A 9 13.92 2.14 -5.53
C VAL A 9 12.51 1.69 -5.15
N SER A 10 11.56 2.62 -5.01
CA SER A 10 10.17 2.25 -4.69
C SER A 10 9.51 1.44 -5.81
N LEU A 11 9.77 1.75 -7.09
CA LEU A 11 9.30 0.96 -8.23
C LEU A 11 9.91 -0.46 -8.24
N ILE A 12 11.22 -0.57 -7.96
CA ILE A 12 11.92 -1.86 -7.88
C ILE A 12 11.36 -2.71 -6.74
N LEU A 13 11.20 -2.15 -5.54
CA LEU A 13 10.64 -2.86 -4.38
C LEU A 13 9.20 -3.31 -4.63
N MET A 14 8.39 -2.46 -5.27
CA MET A 14 7.03 -2.81 -5.67
C MET A 14 7.02 -4.01 -6.61
N LEU A 15 7.84 -4.00 -7.66
CA LEU A 15 7.94 -5.10 -8.64
C LEU A 15 8.50 -6.37 -8.00
N ALA A 16 9.51 -6.25 -7.14
CA ALA A 16 10.08 -7.36 -6.40
C ALA A 16 9.05 -8.02 -5.49
N LEU A 17 8.28 -7.23 -4.73
CA LEU A 17 7.22 -7.74 -3.87
C LEU A 17 6.11 -8.41 -4.69
N HIS A 18 5.70 -7.77 -5.79
CA HIS A 18 4.66 -8.31 -6.66
C HIS A 18 5.05 -9.66 -7.27
N THR A 19 6.26 -9.75 -7.80
CA THR A 19 6.78 -11.00 -8.37
C THR A 19 7.01 -12.06 -7.30
N PHE A 20 7.49 -11.69 -6.11
CA PHE A 20 7.60 -12.59 -4.97
C PHE A 20 6.23 -13.18 -4.60
N ILE A 21 5.19 -12.37 -4.50
CA ILE A 21 3.87 -12.86 -4.10
C ILE A 21 3.18 -13.67 -5.21
N GLN A 22 3.43 -13.37 -6.49
CA GLN A 22 2.84 -14.11 -7.60
C GLN A 22 3.56 -15.42 -7.93
N LYS A 23 4.90 -15.45 -7.87
CA LYS A 23 5.70 -16.60 -8.34
C LYS A 23 6.12 -17.57 -7.24
N THR A 24 6.04 -17.20 -5.96
CA THR A 24 6.50 -18.07 -4.86
C THR A 24 5.38 -18.88 -4.21
N LYS A 25 5.72 -20.08 -3.71
CA LYS A 25 4.81 -20.93 -2.93
C LYS A 25 4.31 -20.22 -1.66
N TRP A 26 5.19 -19.45 -1.01
CA TRP A 26 4.85 -18.61 0.14
C TRP A 26 3.83 -17.53 -0.23
N GLY A 27 4.01 -16.85 -1.36
CA GLY A 27 3.05 -15.86 -1.87
C GLY A 27 1.67 -16.43 -2.20
N MET A 28 1.62 -17.66 -2.72
CA MET A 28 0.36 -18.37 -2.94
C MET A 28 -0.37 -18.65 -1.62
N ALA A 29 0.35 -19.11 -0.60
CA ALA A 29 -0.20 -19.34 0.73
C ALA A 29 -0.70 -18.04 1.37
N MET A 30 0.02 -16.92 1.23
CA MET A 30 -0.39 -15.61 1.75
C MET A 30 -1.70 -15.14 1.13
N ARG A 31 -1.87 -15.34 -0.18
CA ARG A 31 -3.13 -15.05 -0.88
C ARG A 31 -4.26 -15.96 -0.42
N ALA A 32 -4.01 -17.26 -0.22
CA ALA A 32 -5.02 -18.18 0.29
C ALA A 32 -5.51 -17.76 1.68
N MET A 33 -4.60 -17.31 2.55
CA MET A 33 -4.94 -16.78 3.88
C MET A 33 -5.83 -15.54 3.84
N SER A 34 -5.73 -14.70 2.81
CA SER A 34 -6.61 -13.53 2.64
C SER A 34 -8.06 -13.89 2.25
N TYR A 35 -8.29 -15.11 1.75
CA TYR A 35 -9.64 -15.58 1.42
C TYR A 35 -10.30 -16.28 2.60
N ASP A 36 -9.62 -17.25 3.21
CA ASP A 36 -10.12 -17.97 4.37
C ASP A 36 -8.96 -18.39 5.29
N PHE A 37 -8.84 -17.70 6.42
CA PHE A 37 -7.79 -17.98 7.42
C PHE A 37 -7.95 -19.35 8.07
N GLN A 38 -9.19 -19.82 8.25
CA GLN A 38 -9.48 -21.08 8.94
C GLN A 38 -9.25 -22.30 8.05
N ALA A 39 -9.38 -22.15 6.73
CA ALA A 39 -9.15 -23.23 5.77
C ALA A 39 -7.67 -23.49 5.46
N VAL A 40 -6.78 -22.51 5.68
CA VAL A 40 -5.34 -22.63 5.34
C VAL A 40 -4.61 -23.79 6.07
N PRO A 41 -4.81 -24.02 7.38
CA PRO A 41 -4.18 -25.15 8.09
C PRO A 41 -4.57 -26.51 7.52
N LEU A 42 -5.80 -26.63 7.02
CA LEU A 42 -6.32 -27.87 6.43
C LEU A 42 -5.60 -28.22 5.12
N MET A 43 -4.99 -27.23 4.46
CA MET A 43 -4.21 -27.40 3.22
C MET A 43 -2.73 -27.71 3.50
N GLY A 44 -2.35 -28.03 4.74
CA GLY A 44 -0.99 -28.37 5.12
C GLY A 44 -0.02 -27.18 5.24
N VAL A 45 -0.55 -25.95 5.27
CA VAL A 45 0.24 -24.72 5.45
C VAL A 45 0.18 -24.26 6.89
N SER A 46 1.34 -24.12 7.53
CA SER A 46 1.42 -23.62 8.90
C SER A 46 1.25 -22.11 8.98
N ILE A 47 0.16 -21.67 9.62
CA ILE A 47 -0.10 -20.25 9.94
C ILE A 47 1.04 -19.65 10.77
N ASN A 48 1.62 -20.45 11.67
CA ASN A 48 2.70 -20.03 12.57
C ASN A 48 3.96 -19.56 11.83
N ILE A 49 4.19 -20.00 10.59
CA ILE A 49 5.31 -19.52 9.76
C ILE A 49 4.85 -18.36 8.89
N LEU A 50 3.64 -18.44 8.35
CA LEU A 50 3.15 -17.50 7.37
C LEU A 50 2.85 -16.11 7.96
N ALA A 51 2.25 -16.06 9.15
CA ALA A 51 1.95 -14.81 9.85
C ALA A 51 3.22 -13.97 10.15
N PRO A 52 4.24 -14.50 10.84
CA PRO A 52 5.47 -13.72 11.08
C PRO A 52 6.23 -13.41 9.78
N LEU A 53 6.16 -14.27 8.76
CA LEU A 53 6.79 -14.00 7.47
C LEU A 53 6.13 -12.79 6.76
N THR A 54 4.80 -12.73 6.71
CA THR A 54 4.09 -11.56 6.14
C THR A 54 4.40 -10.28 6.90
N PHE A 55 4.44 -10.35 8.23
CA PHE A 55 4.77 -9.22 9.07
C PHE A 55 6.22 -8.75 8.87
N ALA A 56 7.18 -9.68 8.78
CA ALA A 56 8.59 -9.38 8.53
C ALA A 56 8.80 -8.67 7.18
N ILE A 57 8.11 -9.13 6.13
CA ILE A 57 8.16 -8.48 4.81
C ILE A 57 7.56 -7.07 4.88
N GLY A 58 6.41 -6.90 5.55
CA GLY A 58 5.78 -5.59 5.73
C GLY A 58 6.65 -4.61 6.51
N ALA A 59 7.21 -5.05 7.65
CA ALA A 59 8.11 -4.26 8.47
C ALA A 59 9.41 -3.90 7.73
N GLY A 60 9.96 -4.83 6.94
CA GLY A 60 11.12 -4.56 6.09
C GLY A 60 10.85 -3.47 5.06
N LEU A 61 9.72 -3.53 4.37
CA LEU A 61 9.32 -2.50 3.40
C LEU A 61 9.06 -1.14 4.08
N ALA A 62 8.44 -1.14 5.26
CA ALA A 62 8.21 0.07 6.04
C ALA A 62 9.53 0.73 6.49
N SER A 63 10.52 -0.07 6.91
CA SER A 63 11.86 0.41 7.26
C SER A 63 12.54 1.11 6.09
N VAL A 64 12.52 0.47 4.90
CA VAL A 64 13.10 1.07 3.70
C VAL A 64 12.37 2.36 3.30
N ALA A 65 11.04 2.39 3.41
CA ALA A 65 10.26 3.60 3.15
C ALA A 65 10.62 4.74 4.11
N GLY A 66 10.82 4.45 5.40
CA GLY A 66 11.25 5.44 6.40
C GLY A 66 12.63 6.03 6.10
N ILE A 67 13.60 5.19 5.70
CA ILE A 67 14.95 5.63 5.32
C ILE A 67 14.87 6.54 4.08
N LEU A 68 14.10 6.13 3.06
CA LEU A 68 13.91 6.93 1.84
C LEU A 68 13.25 8.29 2.14
N TYR A 69 12.30 8.33 3.08
CA TYR A 69 11.65 9.57 3.50
C TYR A 69 12.62 10.50 4.25
N GLY A 70 13.41 9.97 5.18
CA GLY A 70 14.42 10.75 5.91
C GLY A 70 15.51 11.34 5.01
N GLN A 71 15.86 10.64 3.91
CA GLN A 71 16.78 11.16 2.89
C GLN A 71 16.14 12.26 2.02
N ALA A 72 14.82 12.26 1.86
CA ALA A 72 14.11 13.26 1.07
C ALA A 72 13.88 14.57 1.83
N TYR A 73 13.64 14.48 3.13
CA TYR A 73 13.31 15.60 4.01
C TYR A 73 14.21 15.61 5.25
N PRO A 74 15.27 16.44 5.28
CA PRO A 74 16.22 16.49 6.39
C PRO A 74 15.68 17.17 7.66
N VAL A 75 14.44 17.65 7.65
CA VAL A 75 13.76 18.18 8.84
C VAL A 75 12.93 17.05 9.46
N LEU A 76 13.40 16.53 10.58
CA LEU A 76 12.79 15.41 11.29
C LEU A 76 11.97 15.96 12.46
N ASP A 77 10.65 15.86 12.36
CA ASP A 77 9.71 16.24 13.41
C ASP A 77 9.14 14.97 14.07
N PRO A 78 9.08 14.83 15.41
CA PRO A 78 8.62 13.60 16.07
C PRO A 78 7.22 13.14 15.62
N TYR A 79 6.36 14.08 15.25
CA TYR A 79 4.98 13.80 14.82
C TYR A 79 4.84 13.38 13.34
N MET A 80 5.93 13.42 12.56
CA MET A 80 5.87 13.14 11.12
C MET A 80 5.39 11.72 10.79
N GLY A 81 5.69 10.76 11.67
CA GLY A 81 5.33 9.35 11.48
C GLY A 81 3.81 9.12 11.47
N ILE A 82 3.07 9.87 12.29
CA ILE A 82 1.61 9.77 12.37
C ILE A 82 0.98 10.28 11.07
N LEU A 83 1.43 11.43 10.58
CA LEU A 83 0.95 12.02 9.33
C LEU A 83 1.27 11.11 8.13
N LEU A 84 2.48 10.57 8.08
CA LEU A 84 2.90 9.64 7.04
C LEU A 84 2.10 8.33 7.08
N GLY A 85 1.91 7.77 8.28
CA GLY A 85 1.13 6.55 8.49
C GLY A 85 -0.33 6.72 8.07
N TRP A 86 -0.94 7.86 8.41
CA TRP A 86 -2.31 8.18 7.98
C TRP A 86 -2.41 8.25 6.45
N LYS A 87 -1.48 8.95 5.78
CA LYS A 87 -1.43 9.01 4.31
C LYS A 87 -1.25 7.64 3.67
N ALA A 88 -0.36 6.82 4.21
CA ALA A 88 -0.11 5.47 3.73
C ALA A 88 -1.36 4.57 3.87
N PHE A 89 -2.08 4.67 4.98
CA PHE A 89 -3.32 3.93 5.22
C PHE A 89 -4.41 4.32 4.22
N VAL A 90 -4.60 5.63 3.99
CA VAL A 90 -5.58 6.13 3.01
C VAL A 90 -5.22 5.67 1.60
N ALA A 91 -3.94 5.72 1.20
CA ALA A 91 -3.49 5.19 -0.08
C ALA A 91 -3.73 3.67 -0.23
N ALA A 92 -3.51 2.90 0.84
CA ALA A 92 -3.78 1.46 0.83
C ALA A 92 -5.26 1.14 0.65
N ILE A 93 -6.16 1.91 1.29
CA ILE A 93 -7.62 1.76 1.11
C ILE A 93 -8.02 2.11 -0.33
N LEU A 94 -7.52 3.23 -0.85
CA LEU A 94 -7.80 3.68 -2.23
C LEU A 94 -7.33 2.66 -3.28
N GLY A 95 -6.24 1.95 -3.02
CA GLY A 95 -5.75 0.87 -3.86
C GLY A 95 -6.67 -0.36 -3.92
N GLY A 96 -7.45 -0.59 -2.86
CA GLY A 96 -8.35 -1.74 -2.70
C GLY A 96 -7.70 -2.88 -1.89
N ARG A 97 -8.50 -3.54 -1.05
CA ARG A 97 -8.03 -4.65 -0.19
C ARG A 97 -7.55 -5.83 -1.04
N GLY A 98 -6.34 -6.31 -0.78
CA GLY A 98 -5.75 -7.49 -1.43
C GLY A 98 -4.98 -7.23 -2.73
N SER A 99 -4.91 -5.98 -3.23
CA SER A 99 -4.15 -5.64 -4.44
C SER A 99 -2.89 -4.81 -4.12
N ILE A 100 -1.72 -5.44 -4.25
CA ILE A 100 -0.42 -4.78 -4.05
C ILE A 100 -0.18 -3.68 -5.09
N MET A 101 -0.51 -3.96 -6.36
CA MET A 101 -0.36 -3.00 -7.46
C MET A 101 -1.32 -1.82 -7.30
N GLY A 102 -2.54 -2.08 -6.82
CA GLY A 102 -3.51 -1.02 -6.54
C GLY A 102 -3.04 -0.08 -5.45
N ALA A 103 -2.52 -0.61 -4.34
CA ALA A 103 -2.01 0.20 -3.22
C ALA A 103 -0.81 1.08 -3.64
N ALA A 104 0.12 0.52 -4.44
CA ALA A 104 1.27 1.29 -4.91
C ALA A 104 0.87 2.41 -5.88
N LEU A 105 0.01 2.11 -6.86
CA LEU A 105 -0.50 3.13 -7.79
C LEU A 105 -1.25 4.23 -7.06
N ALA A 106 -2.11 3.88 -6.09
CA ALA A 106 -2.81 4.85 -5.26
C ALA A 106 -1.85 5.75 -4.46
N GLY A 107 -0.75 5.20 -3.93
CA GLY A 107 0.29 5.98 -3.25
C GLY A 107 0.99 6.99 -4.17
N TYR A 108 1.36 6.58 -5.39
CA TYR A 108 1.92 7.50 -6.39
C TYR A 108 0.92 8.59 -6.80
N LEU A 109 -0.34 8.22 -6.96
CA LEU A 109 -1.41 9.14 -7.35
C LEU A 109 -1.67 10.16 -6.24
N LEU A 110 -1.69 9.73 -4.98
CA LEU A 110 -1.76 10.60 -3.81
C LEU A 110 -0.59 11.59 -3.77
N GLY A 111 0.64 11.11 -3.96
CA GLY A 111 1.83 11.96 -4.00
C GLY A 111 1.78 12.99 -5.14
N ALA A 112 1.30 12.59 -6.32
CA ALA A 112 1.11 13.51 -7.44
C ALA A 112 0.06 14.58 -7.13
N ILE A 113 -1.12 14.19 -6.62
CA ILE A 113 -2.18 15.13 -6.22
C ILE A 113 -1.65 16.13 -5.18
N GLU A 114 -0.87 15.66 -4.20
CA GLU A 114 -0.29 16.50 -3.17
C GLU A 114 0.64 17.58 -3.75
N ILE A 115 1.49 17.20 -4.72
CA ILE A 115 2.42 18.13 -5.40
C ILE A 115 1.67 19.12 -6.29
N PHE A 116 0.72 18.65 -7.10
CA PHE A 116 -0.07 19.53 -7.98
C PHE A 116 -0.92 20.52 -7.18
N THR A 117 -1.52 20.07 -6.08
CA THR A 117 -2.33 20.94 -5.20
C THR A 117 -1.45 21.99 -4.53
N ALA A 118 -0.24 21.63 -4.09
CA ALA A 118 0.73 22.56 -3.51
C ALA A 118 1.22 23.63 -4.49
N MET A 119 1.12 23.39 -5.80
CA MET A 119 1.51 24.33 -6.85
C MET A 119 0.42 25.38 -7.12
N VAL A 120 -0.85 25.02 -6.94
CA VAL A 120 -2.01 25.86 -7.30
C VAL A 120 -2.63 26.57 -6.08
N PHE A 121 -2.55 25.96 -4.89
CA PHE A 121 -3.18 26.47 -3.66
C PHE A 121 -2.17 26.71 -2.53
N PRO A 122 -2.51 27.55 -1.52
CA PRO A 122 -1.71 27.69 -0.31
C PRO A 122 -1.45 26.34 0.36
N SER A 123 -0.21 26.10 0.78
CA SER A 123 0.27 24.82 1.31
C SER A 123 -0.54 24.28 2.51
N THR A 124 -1.23 25.16 3.24
CA THR A 124 -2.08 24.82 4.39
C THR A 124 -3.29 23.96 4.01
N PHE A 125 -3.83 24.11 2.79
CA PHE A 125 -5.02 23.35 2.35
C PHE A 125 -4.69 22.06 1.60
N ARG A 126 -3.41 21.74 1.46
CA ARG A 126 -2.93 20.61 0.65
C ARG A 126 -3.52 19.28 1.10
N ASP A 127 -3.43 18.99 2.40
CA ASP A 127 -3.92 17.72 2.94
C ASP A 127 -5.45 17.64 2.89
N LEU A 128 -6.14 18.75 3.16
CA LEU A 128 -7.61 18.83 3.11
C LEU A 128 -8.13 18.52 1.70
N ILE A 129 -7.54 19.12 0.67
CA ILE A 129 -7.93 18.91 -0.73
C ILE A 129 -7.58 17.49 -1.17
N ALA A 130 -6.38 17.00 -0.86
CA ALA A 130 -5.95 15.65 -1.22
C ALA A 130 -6.89 14.58 -0.63
N TYR A 131 -7.22 14.67 0.66
CA TYR A 131 -8.15 13.73 1.28
C TYR A 131 -9.58 13.88 0.79
N THR A 132 -10.03 15.10 0.47
CA THR A 132 -11.37 15.32 -0.12
C THR A 132 -11.49 14.65 -1.48
N ILE A 133 -10.49 14.79 -2.34
CA ILE A 133 -10.44 14.12 -3.65
C ILE A 133 -10.51 12.60 -3.47
N ILE A 134 -9.76 12.04 -2.51
CA ILE A 134 -9.79 10.61 -2.23
C ILE A 134 -11.15 10.16 -1.72
N LEU A 135 -11.77 10.92 -0.81
CA LEU A 135 -13.12 10.66 -0.31
C LEU A 135 -14.13 10.62 -1.45
N ILE A 136 -14.03 11.56 -2.39
CA ILE A 136 -14.87 11.58 -3.59
C ILE A 136 -14.62 10.31 -4.42
N ILE A 137 -13.36 9.95 -4.69
CA ILE A 137 -13.03 8.74 -5.46
C ILE A 137 -13.57 7.47 -4.78
N LEU A 138 -13.44 7.35 -3.46
CA LEU A 138 -13.99 6.23 -2.70
C LEU A 138 -15.52 6.21 -2.71
N THR A 139 -16.17 7.36 -2.70
CA THR A 139 -17.63 7.48 -2.81
C THR A 139 -18.13 6.92 -4.14
N PHE A 140 -17.44 7.25 -5.24
CA PHE A 140 -17.81 6.74 -6.57
C PHE A 140 -17.30 5.32 -6.85
N ARG A 141 -16.24 4.88 -6.16
CA ARG A 141 -15.61 3.58 -6.38
C ARG A 141 -15.18 2.93 -5.06
N PRO A 142 -16.13 2.39 -4.26
CA PRO A 142 -15.87 1.89 -2.91
C PRO A 142 -14.95 0.67 -2.85
N ARG A 143 -14.67 0.03 -4.00
CA ARG A 143 -13.73 -1.10 -4.11
C ARG A 143 -12.27 -0.66 -4.34
N GLY A 144 -11.99 0.63 -4.51
CA GLY A 144 -10.67 1.13 -4.89
C GLY A 144 -10.34 0.86 -6.36
N PHE A 145 -9.12 1.18 -6.79
CA PHE A 145 -8.70 1.05 -8.21
C PHE A 145 -8.70 -0.40 -8.74
N PHE A 146 -8.32 -1.37 -7.89
CA PHE A 146 -8.15 -2.78 -8.28
C PHE A 146 -8.81 -3.76 -7.30
N GLY A 147 -9.84 -3.34 -6.56
CA GLY A 147 -10.55 -4.23 -5.64
C GLY A 147 -11.18 -5.41 -6.38
N MET A 148 -10.82 -6.62 -5.98
CA MET A 148 -11.40 -7.83 -6.55
C MET A 148 -12.92 -7.82 -6.37
N ALA A 149 -13.65 -8.03 -7.46
CA ALA A 149 -15.04 -8.44 -7.37
C ALA A 149 -15.05 -9.80 -6.67
N HIS A 150 -15.72 -9.89 -5.52
CA HIS A 150 -16.09 -11.17 -4.91
C HIS A 150 -17.01 -11.88 -5.91
N SER A 151 -16.42 -12.63 -6.84
CA SER A 151 -17.12 -13.70 -7.56
C SER A 151 -17.21 -14.86 -6.58
N THR A 152 -18.03 -14.70 -5.54
CA THR A 152 -18.61 -15.86 -4.87
C THR A 152 -19.67 -16.39 -5.83
N GLN A 153 -19.23 -17.06 -6.89
CA GLN A 153 -20.08 -18.04 -7.55
C GLN A 153 -20.28 -19.14 -6.51
N LEU A 154 -21.35 -18.99 -5.74
CA LEU A 154 -21.94 -20.07 -4.98
C LEU A 154 -22.21 -21.20 -5.97
N ARG A 155 -21.35 -22.22 -5.93
CA ARG A 155 -21.66 -23.53 -6.48
C ARG A 155 -22.72 -24.13 -5.55
N LEU A 156 -23.98 -23.83 -5.85
CA LEU A 156 -25.11 -24.68 -5.52
C LEU A 156 -25.38 -25.58 -6.73
#